data_AF-A0A970WRM8-F1
#
_entry.id   AF-A0A970WRM8-F1
#
_cell.length_a   1.000
_cell.length_b   1.000
_cell.length_c   1.000
_cell.angle_alpha   90.00
_cell.angle_beta   90.00
_cell.angle_gamma   90.00
#
_symmetry.space_group_name_H-M   'P 1'
#
loop_
_entity.id
_entity.type
_entity.pdbx_description
1 polymer ?
#
loop_
_entity_poly.entity_id
_entity_poly.type
_entity_poly.pdbx_seq_one_letter_code
_entity_poly.pdbx_strand_id
1 'polypeptide(L)' 'MNDPGFFVGWGTLSLINAGLAQSKGRSGLLWWLASLFIGPIATLLIVILPKVPLLP' A
#
# COMPACT_ATOMS: atom_id res chain seq x y z
N MET A 1 -14.57 28.91 -7.90
CA MET A 1 -14.80 27.45 -7.86
C MET A 1 -13.72 26.87 -6.96
N ASN A 2 -14.08 26.47 -5.75
CA ASN A 2 -13.20 25.67 -4.90
C ASN A 2 -13.67 24.24 -5.09
N ASP A 3 -13.19 23.57 -6.13
CA ASP A 3 -13.37 22.12 -6.23
C ASP A 3 -12.49 21.49 -5.16
N PRO A 4 -13.05 20.77 -4.16
CA PRO A 4 -12.22 20.00 -3.26
C PRO A 4 -11.57 18.89 -4.08
N GLY A 5 -10.34 19.11 -4.52
CA GLY A 5 -9.55 18.12 -5.22
C GLY A 5 -9.48 16.83 -4.40
N PHE A 6 -9.58 15.68 -5.07
CA PHE A 6 -9.47 14.37 -4.43
C PHE A 6 -8.16 14.30 -3.63
N PHE A 7 -8.27 14.26 -2.30
CA PHE A 7 -7.13 14.19 -1.39
C PHE A 7 -7.07 12.83 -0.73
N VAL A 8 -6.00 12.07 -1.00
CA VAL A 8 -5.72 10.83 -0.28
C VAL A 8 -4.83 11.17 0.90
N GLY A 9 -5.41 11.14 2.10
CA GLY A 9 -4.65 11.28 3.33
C GLY A 9 -3.70 10.10 3.58
N TRP A 10 -2.66 10.33 4.38
CA TRP A 10 -1.63 9.34 4.68
C TRP A 10 -2.20 8.03 5.27
N GLY A 11 -3.19 8.14 6.16
CA GLY A 11 -3.89 6.98 6.72
C GLY A 11 -4.64 6.17 5.65
N THR A 12 -5.36 6.83 4.76
CA THR A 12 -6.03 6.18 3.64
C THR A 12 -5.02 5.50 2.70
N LEU A 13 -3.92 6.19 2.36
CA LEU A 13 -2.85 5.61 1.55
C LEU A 13 -2.25 4.36 2.21
N SER A 14 -2.05 4.37 3.53
CA SER A 14 -1.52 3.21 4.26
C SER A 14 -2.44 1.99 4.15
N LEU A 15 -3.77 2.19 4.21
CA LEU A 15 -4.76 1.12 4.05
C LEU A 15 -4.81 0.60 2.60
N ILE A 16 -4.70 1.49 1.62
CA ILE A 16 -4.59 1.10 0.21
C ILE A 16 -3.35 0.23 -0.02
N ASN A 17 -2.20 0.62 0.53
CA ASN A 17 -0.97 -0.16 0.46
C ASN A 17 -1.13 -1.55 1.12
N ALA A 18 -1.86 -1.64 2.23
CA ALA A 18 -2.18 -2.92 2.87
C ALA A 18 -2.96 -3.86 1.92
N GLY A 19 -3.93 -3.33 1.18
CA GLY A 19 -4.69 -4.09 0.16
C GLY A 19 -3.84 -4.49 -1.04
N LEU A 20 -3.01 -3.56 -1.54
CA LEU A 20 -2.07 -3.83 -2.64
C LEU A 20 -1.09 -4.96 -2.27
N ALA A 21 -0.55 -4.94 -1.06
CA ALA A 21 0.33 -6.00 -0.56
C ALA A 21 -0.36 -7.37 -0.49
N GLN A 22 -1.61 -7.42 -0.01
CA GLN A 22 -2.40 -8.66 0.06
C GLN A 22 -2.65 -9.26 -1.33
N SER A 23 -2.92 -8.42 -2.34
CA SER A 23 -3.07 -8.88 -3.73
C SER A 23 -1.84 -9.57 -4.32
N LYS A 24 -0.68 -9.39 -3.66
CA LYS A 24 0.61 -10.01 -4.00
C LYS A 24 1.03 -11.14 -3.06
N GLY A 25 0.12 -11.64 -2.21
CA GLY A 25 0.40 -12.71 -1.26
C GLY A 25 1.28 -12.28 -0.08
N ARG A 26 1.33 -10.97 0.22
CA ARG A 26 2.10 -10.42 1.36
C ARG A 26 1.16 -10.05 2.50
N SER A 27 1.68 -9.99 3.73
CA SER A 27 0.91 -9.60 4.91
C SER A 27 0.43 -8.14 4.80
N GLY A 28 -0.89 -7.95 4.73
CA GLY A 28 -1.49 -6.61 4.68
C GLY A 28 -1.20 -5.78 5.93
N LEU A 29 -1.25 -6.40 7.12
CA LEU A 29 -1.02 -5.69 8.38
C LEU A 29 0.42 -5.16 8.50
N LEU A 30 1.42 -5.96 8.10
CA LEU A 30 2.81 -5.51 8.12
C LEU A 30 3.04 -4.36 7.13
N TRP A 31 2.45 -4.45 5.94
CA TRP A 31 2.56 -3.38 4.94
C TRP A 31 1.74 -2.13 5.30
N TRP A 32 0.63 -2.27 6.02
CA TRP A 32 -0.09 -1.15 6.60
C TRP A 32 0.79 -0.40 7.60
N LEU A 33 1.34 -1.11 8.60
CA LEU A 33 2.23 -0.53 9.61
C LEU A 33 3.46 0.12 8.98
N ALA A 34 4.12 -0.55 8.03
CA ALA A 34 5.24 0.02 7.30
C ALA A 34 4.84 1.32 6.58
N SER A 35 3.68 1.33 5.91
CA SER A 35 3.18 2.50 5.18
C SER A 35 2.85 3.69 6.08
N LEU A 36 2.60 3.51 7.38
CA LEU A 36 2.47 4.64 8.30
C LEU A 36 3.77 5.43 8.42
N PHE A 37 4.93 4.79 8.23
CA PHE A 37 6.24 5.45 8.29
C PHE A 37 6.73 5.91 6.92
N ILE A 38 6.53 5.10 5.88
CA ILE A 38 7.14 5.32 4.55
C ILE A 38 6.14 5.68 3.44
N GLY A 39 4.83 5.71 3.73
CA GLY A 39 3.77 6.26 2.87
C GLY A 39 3.88 5.84 1.38
N PRO A 40 4.01 6.80 0.44
CA PRO A 40 4.13 6.51 -0.99
C PRO A 40 5.32 5.62 -1.37
N ILE A 41 6.40 5.61 -0.58
CA ILE A 41 7.55 4.74 -0.83
C ILE A 41 7.15 3.27 -0.66
N ALA A 42 6.29 2.95 0.31
CA ALA A 42 5.72 1.61 0.42
C ALA A 42 4.91 1.24 -0.83
N THR A 43 4.18 2.19 -1.43
CA THR A 43 3.45 1.96 -2.68
C THR A 43 4.41 1.56 -3.80
N LEU A 44 5.50 2.31 -3.99
CA LEU A 44 6.51 2.00 -5.00
C LEU A 44 7.11 0.61 -4.78
N LEU A 45 7.52 0.30 -3.54
CA LEU A 45 8.05 -1.01 -3.18
C LEU A 45 7.05 -2.14 -3.48
N ILE A 46 5.80 -2.00 -3.04
CA ILE A 46 4.76 -3.01 -3.28
C ILE A 46 4.55 -3.22 -4.79
N VAL A 47 4.51 -2.14 -5.58
CA VAL A 47 4.26 -2.20 -7.03
C VAL A 47 5.40 -2.92 -7.78
N ILE A 48 6.66 -2.63 -7.45
CA ILE A 48 7.80 -3.23 -8.15
C ILE A 48 8.14 -4.65 -7.66
N LEU A 49 7.83 -4.99 -6.40
CA LEU A 49 8.12 -6.34 -5.90
C LEU A 49 7.25 -7.39 -6.63
N PRO A 50 7.81 -8.55 -7.01
CA PRO A 50 7.02 -9.64 -7.55
C PRO A 50 6.02 -10.18 -6.52
N LYS A 51 4.97 -10.86 -7.02
CA LYS A 51 4.06 -11.64 -6.18
C LYS A 51 4.84 -12.73 -5.45
N VAL A 52 4.44 -13.02 -4.20
CA VAL A 52 5.01 -14.15 -3.46
C VAL A 52 4.64 -15.44 -4.20
N PRO A 53 5.61 -16.30 -4.56
CA PRO A 53 5.32 -17.58 -5.18
C PRO A 53 4.46 -18.43 -4.25
N LEU A 54 3.43 -19.06 -4.79
CA LEU A 54 2.79 -20.19 -4.12
C LEU A 54 3.79 -21.35 -4.23
N LEU A 55 4.21 -21.90 -3.09
CA LEU A 55 4.96 -23.15 -3.11
C LEU A 55 4.07 -24.25 -3.70
N PRO A 56 4.62 -25.15 -4.53
CA PRO A 56 3.87 -26.29 -5.07
C PRO A 56 3.38 -27.23 -3.98
#